data_AF-A0A3A9BSC4-F1
#
_entry.id   AF-A0A3A9BSC4-F1
#
_cell.length_a   1.000
_cell.length_b   1.000
_cell.length_c   1.000
_cell.angle_alpha   90.00
_cell.angle_beta   90.00
_cell.angle_gamma   90.00
#
_symmetry.space_group_name_H-M   'P 1'
#
loop_
_entity.id
_entity.type
_entity.pdbx_description
1 polymer ?
#
loop_
_entity_poly.entity_id
_entity_poly.type
_entity_poly.pdbx_seq_one_letter_code
_entity_poly.pdbx_strand_id
1 'polypeptide(L)'
;MGKEPDKKYEAMKKIMDALEDILCSYQGRGHLSVYVDLDSLALFASLIAYGQIQVENYRYDYDDNIREDKEAERIYRELAPQTRWRVNQRTQIEPIRMNALKQLASLGTPIYKEQIYYADTGSVLVCGEILPYEIFQLFTNLPKVKKLYVFPYPFREGWEKPLYFSFEPTEAALEEMRKYVERKMDEMCRIIREKSESLNGIIPEVDEGDSF
;
A
#
# COMPACT_ATOMS: atom_id res chain seq x y z
N MET A 1 -6.36 -19.97 -33.99
CA MET A 1 -5.09 -19.40 -33.48
C MET A 1 -5.38 -18.04 -32.86
N GLY A 2 -5.59 -17.97 -31.53
CA GLY A 2 -5.54 -16.68 -30.83
C GLY A 2 -4.09 -16.21 -30.85
N LYS A 3 -3.84 -14.99 -31.33
CA LYS A 3 -2.48 -14.50 -31.53
C LYS A 3 -1.83 -14.34 -30.15
N GLU A 4 -0.60 -14.81 -30.00
CA GLU A 4 0.21 -14.66 -28.77
C GLU A 4 0.12 -13.29 -28.05
N PRO A 5 0.04 -12.14 -28.74
CA PRO A 5 -0.24 -10.84 -28.10
C PRO A 5 -1.56 -10.77 -27.31
N ASP A 6 -2.62 -11.43 -27.77
CA ASP A 6 -3.93 -11.43 -27.09
C ASP A 6 -3.82 -12.14 -25.74
N LYS A 7 -3.02 -13.20 -25.65
CA LYS A 7 -2.82 -13.94 -24.39
C LYS A 7 -2.05 -13.13 -23.35
N LYS A 8 -1.02 -12.38 -23.77
CA LYS A 8 -0.23 -11.53 -22.87
C LYS A 8 -1.07 -10.36 -22.35
N TYR A 9 -1.85 -9.73 -23.23
CA TYR A 9 -2.78 -8.67 -22.84
C TYR A 9 -3.82 -9.16 -21.81
N GLU A 10 -4.46 -10.30 -22.07
CA GLU A 10 -5.45 -10.88 -21.14
C GLU A 10 -4.83 -11.28 -19.80
N ALA A 11 -3.60 -11.81 -19.79
CA ALA A 11 -2.89 -12.10 -18.55
C ALA A 11 -2.59 -10.81 -17.77
N MET A 12 -2.11 -9.77 -18.45
CA MET A 12 -1.78 -8.48 -17.85
C MET A 12 -3.01 -7.84 -17.22
N LYS A 13 -4.12 -7.81 -17.96
CA LYS A 13 -5.40 -7.27 -17.50
C LYS A 13 -5.89 -8.01 -16.25
N LYS A 14 -5.85 -9.35 -16.25
CA LYS A 14 -6.24 -10.15 -15.08
C LYS A 14 -5.41 -9.84 -13.85
N ILE A 15 -4.11 -9.60 -14.00
CA ILE A 15 -3.25 -9.20 -12.88
C ILE A 15 -3.65 -7.81 -12.38
N MET A 16 -3.87 -6.85 -13.28
CA MET A 16 -4.27 -5.49 -12.92
C MET A 16 -5.63 -5.46 -12.20
N ASP A 17 -6.62 -6.21 -12.71
CA ASP A 17 -7.94 -6.35 -12.08
C ASP A 17 -7.82 -7.00 -10.68
N ALA A 18 -6.98 -8.04 -10.54
CA ALA A 18 -6.71 -8.64 -9.24
C ALA A 18 -6.00 -7.67 -8.27
N LEU A 19 -5.12 -6.80 -8.78
CA LEU A 19 -4.44 -5.81 -7.96
C LEU A 19 -5.39 -4.71 -7.48
N GLU A 20 -6.32 -4.24 -8.30
CA GLU A 20 -7.40 -3.36 -7.85
C GLU A 20 -8.13 -3.99 -6.67
N ASP A 21 -8.43 -5.28 -6.81
CA ASP A 21 -9.16 -6.03 -5.82
C ASP A 21 -8.42 -6.25 -4.51
N ILE A 22 -7.10 -6.37 -4.55
CA ILE A 22 -6.26 -6.60 -3.36
C ILE A 22 -5.93 -5.27 -2.70
N LEU A 23 -5.46 -4.31 -3.49
CA LEU A 23 -4.83 -3.08 -3.01
C LEU A 23 -5.84 -1.99 -2.62
N CYS A 24 -7.01 -1.96 -3.26
CA CYS A 24 -8.03 -0.91 -3.10
C CYS A 24 -9.37 -1.48 -2.62
N SER A 25 -9.33 -2.50 -1.76
CA SER A 25 -10.53 -3.27 -1.37
C SER A 25 -11.48 -2.60 -0.35
N TYR A 26 -11.08 -1.53 0.33
CA TYR A 26 -11.86 -0.92 1.41
C TYR A 26 -12.74 0.22 0.88
N GLN A 27 -14.06 0.11 1.05
CA GLN A 27 -15.00 1.15 0.61
C GLN A 27 -15.06 2.35 1.59
N GLY A 28 -15.12 3.59 1.09
CA GLY A 28 -15.26 4.80 1.91
C GLY A 28 -15.11 6.14 1.17
N ARG A 29 -15.21 7.26 1.90
CA ARG A 29 -14.90 8.59 1.35
C ARG A 29 -13.40 8.68 1.04
N GLY A 30 -13.05 8.67 -0.24
CA GLY A 30 -11.68 8.68 -0.71
C GLY A 30 -11.26 7.43 -1.48
N HIS A 31 -12.19 6.49 -1.71
CA HIS A 31 -11.95 5.23 -2.43
C HIS A 31 -10.98 5.43 -3.60
N LEU A 32 -9.78 4.89 -3.42
CA LEU A 32 -8.72 4.93 -4.41
C LEU A 32 -8.94 3.79 -5.40
N SER A 33 -8.47 4.00 -6.61
CA SER A 33 -8.38 2.96 -7.62
C SER A 33 -6.94 2.89 -8.10
N VAL A 34 -6.39 1.69 -8.27
CA VAL A 34 -5.05 1.50 -8.83
C VAL A 34 -4.94 2.10 -10.24
N TYR A 35 -6.09 2.28 -10.91
CA TYR A 35 -6.18 2.90 -12.23
C TYR A 35 -5.95 4.43 -12.24
N VAL A 36 -5.80 5.07 -11.08
CA VAL A 36 -5.41 6.50 -10.98
C VAL A 36 -4.01 6.75 -11.55
N ASP A 37 -3.09 5.79 -11.41
CA ASP A 37 -1.76 5.84 -12.02
C ASP A 37 -1.48 4.55 -12.79
N LEU A 38 -1.90 4.54 -14.07
CA LEU A 38 -1.73 3.41 -14.97
C LEU A 38 -0.25 3.01 -15.16
N ASP A 39 0.68 3.96 -15.08
CA ASP A 39 2.09 3.67 -15.31
C ASP A 39 2.67 2.82 -14.17
N SER A 40 2.38 3.17 -12.91
CA SER A 40 2.85 2.39 -11.76
C SER A 40 2.13 1.05 -11.65
N LEU A 41 0.83 1.01 -11.97
CA LEU A 41 0.08 -0.24 -12.05
C LEU A 41 0.64 -1.18 -13.11
N ALA A 42 0.88 -0.69 -14.33
CA ALA A 42 1.43 -1.48 -15.42
C ALA A 42 2.82 -2.02 -15.08
N LEU A 43 3.68 -1.19 -14.47
CA LEU A 43 4.99 -1.63 -13.99
C LEU A 43 4.85 -2.72 -12.90
N PHE A 44 4.05 -2.49 -11.88
CA PHE A 44 3.91 -3.43 -10.77
C PHE A 44 3.38 -4.79 -11.26
N ALA A 45 2.34 -4.73 -12.08
CA ALA A 45 1.72 -5.91 -12.65
C ALA A 45 2.70 -6.65 -13.60
N SER A 46 3.53 -5.93 -14.37
CA SER A 46 4.60 -6.52 -15.18
C SER A 46 5.64 -7.24 -14.31
N LEU A 47 6.11 -6.60 -13.24
CA LEU A 47 7.08 -7.21 -12.32
C LEU A 47 6.54 -8.50 -11.68
N ILE A 48 5.24 -8.55 -11.39
CA ILE A 48 4.55 -9.77 -10.94
C ILE A 48 4.48 -10.82 -12.06
N ALA A 49 4.04 -10.42 -13.26
CA ALA A 49 3.86 -11.32 -14.40
C ALA A 49 5.17 -12.04 -14.80
N TYR A 50 6.31 -11.35 -14.66
CA TYR A 50 7.64 -11.91 -14.94
C TYR A 50 8.31 -12.55 -13.71
N GLY A 51 7.60 -12.69 -12.59
CA GLY A 51 8.11 -13.35 -11.38
C GLY A 51 9.22 -12.58 -10.66
N GLN A 52 9.39 -11.30 -10.97
CA GLN A 52 10.35 -10.43 -10.27
C GLN A 52 9.81 -9.96 -8.93
N ILE A 53 8.50 -10.08 -8.71
CA ILE A 53 7.84 -9.96 -7.41
C ILE A 53 7.11 -11.27 -7.16
N GLN A 54 7.52 -11.96 -6.10
CA GLN A 54 6.84 -13.15 -5.63
C GLN A 54 5.58 -12.71 -4.89
N VAL A 55 4.44 -13.28 -5.31
CA VAL A 55 3.13 -13.03 -4.69
C VAL A 55 2.62 -14.34 -4.08
N GLU A 56 2.32 -14.30 -2.79
CA GLU A 56 1.69 -15.42 -2.08
C GLU A 56 0.38 -14.96 -1.46
N ASN A 57 -0.59 -15.87 -1.36
CA ASN A 57 -1.88 -15.63 -0.72
C ASN A 57 -2.14 -16.65 0.38
N TYR A 58 -2.77 -16.19 1.45
CA TYR A 58 -2.98 -16.98 2.65
C TYR A 58 -4.41 -16.82 3.12
N ARG A 59 -5.06 -17.94 3.46
CA ARG A 59 -6.38 -17.96 4.10
C ARG A 59 -6.21 -17.93 5.61
N TYR A 60 -7.09 -17.23 6.29
CA TYR A 60 -7.12 -17.23 7.75
C TYR A 60 -8.55 -17.31 8.28
N ASP A 61 -8.68 -17.75 9.53
CA ASP A 61 -9.93 -17.73 10.26
C ASP A 61 -10.11 -16.36 10.92
N TYR A 62 -11.19 -15.68 10.56
CA TYR A 62 -11.52 -14.38 11.14
C TYR A 62 -12.14 -14.56 12.53
N ASP A 63 -11.52 -13.92 13.51
CA ASP A 63 -11.97 -13.94 14.89
C ASP A 63 -12.92 -12.76 15.14
N ASP A 64 -14.22 -13.04 15.21
CA ASP A 64 -15.25 -12.04 15.52
C ASP A 64 -15.13 -11.51 16.96
N ASN A 65 -14.51 -12.29 17.85
CA ASN A 65 -14.29 -11.96 19.26
C ASN A 65 -12.87 -11.46 19.52
N ILE A 66 -12.13 -11.05 18.48
CA ILE A 66 -10.73 -10.60 18.57
C ILE A 66 -10.49 -9.48 19.58
N ARG A 67 -11.52 -8.72 19.97
CA ARG A 67 -11.42 -7.70 21.02
C ARG A 67 -11.14 -8.28 22.41
N GLU A 68 -11.43 -9.56 22.63
CA GLU A 68 -11.12 -10.28 23.86
C GLU A 68 -9.67 -10.82 23.87
N ASP A 69 -9.01 -10.83 22.72
CA ASP A 69 -7.60 -11.17 22.59
C ASP A 69 -6.74 -10.03 23.15
N LYS A 70 -6.29 -10.20 24.39
CA LYS A 70 -5.53 -9.18 25.13
C LYS A 70 -4.25 -8.74 24.42
N GLU A 71 -3.62 -9.62 23.65
CA GLU A 71 -2.38 -9.29 22.97
C GLU A 71 -2.66 -8.46 21.72
N ALA A 72 -3.60 -8.89 20.89
CA ALA A 72 -4.02 -8.12 19.71
C ALA A 72 -4.60 -6.74 20.12
N GLU A 73 -5.40 -6.70 21.18
CA GLU A 73 -5.96 -5.46 21.72
C GLU A 73 -4.86 -4.51 22.21
N ARG A 74 -3.88 -5.03 22.98
CA ARG A 74 -2.75 -4.24 23.48
C ARG A 74 -1.96 -3.62 22.32
N ILE A 75 -1.55 -4.44 21.35
CA ILE A 75 -0.75 -3.98 20.20
C ILE A 75 -1.52 -2.93 19.41
N TYR A 76 -2.81 -3.16 19.13
CA TYR A 76 -3.63 -2.19 18.42
C TYR A 76 -3.71 -0.84 19.17
N ARG A 77 -3.90 -0.86 20.49
CA ARG A 77 -3.94 0.36 21.32
C ARG A 77 -2.62 1.10 21.37
N GLU A 78 -1.48 0.39 21.32
CA GLU A 78 -0.15 1.02 21.27
C GLU A 78 0.15 1.66 19.91
N LEU A 79 -0.32 1.05 18.81
CA LEU A 79 -0.13 1.56 17.45
C LEU A 79 -1.11 2.69 17.10
N ALA A 80 -2.32 2.67 17.65
CA ALA A 80 -3.38 3.60 17.24
C ALA A 80 -3.00 5.10 17.36
N PRO A 81 -2.37 5.58 18.45
CA PRO A 81 -1.97 7.00 18.58
C PRO A 81 -0.93 7.45 17.55
N GLN A 82 -0.15 6.52 17.00
CA GLN A 82 0.91 6.79 16.02
C GLN A 82 0.38 6.74 14.58
N THR A 83 -0.84 6.24 14.41
CA THR A 83 -1.50 6.05 13.10
C THR A 83 -2.75 6.90 13.03
N ARG A 84 -3.52 6.76 11.94
CA ARG A 84 -4.89 7.29 11.85
C ARG A 84 -5.93 6.32 12.43
N TRP A 85 -5.50 5.26 13.11
CA TRP A 85 -6.41 4.24 13.63
C TRP A 85 -7.18 4.79 14.83
N ARG A 86 -8.44 4.39 14.95
CA ARG A 86 -9.32 4.85 16.00
C ARG A 86 -9.61 3.69 16.95
N VAL A 87 -9.57 3.97 18.25
CA VAL A 87 -9.79 2.98 19.31
C VAL A 87 -11.21 3.13 19.85
N ASN A 88 -11.87 2.02 20.18
CA ASN A 88 -13.17 1.96 20.86
C ASN A 88 -14.33 2.64 20.10
N GLN A 89 -14.17 2.91 18.80
CA GLN A 89 -15.28 3.46 18.00
C GLN A 89 -16.29 2.40 17.57
N ARG A 90 -16.10 1.13 17.97
CA ARG A 90 -16.91 -0.03 17.56
C ARG A 90 -17.10 -0.09 16.04
N THR A 91 -16.12 0.39 15.29
CA THR A 91 -16.10 0.31 13.84
C THR A 91 -15.80 -1.11 13.40
N GLN A 92 -16.15 -1.46 12.16
CA GLN A 92 -15.78 -2.74 11.57
C GLN A 92 -14.27 -2.84 11.28
N ILE A 93 -13.56 -1.72 11.09
CA ILE A 93 -12.13 -1.73 10.73
C ILE A 93 -11.20 -2.12 11.89
N GLU A 94 -11.60 -1.85 13.13
CA GLU A 94 -10.82 -2.18 14.32
C GLU A 94 -10.57 -3.69 14.47
N PRO A 95 -11.61 -4.57 14.47
CA PRO A 95 -11.38 -6.01 14.55
C PRO A 95 -10.67 -6.57 13.32
N ILE A 96 -10.81 -5.97 12.13
CA ILE A 96 -10.07 -6.37 10.92
C ILE A 96 -8.56 -6.18 11.13
N ARG A 97 -8.15 -5.02 11.64
CA ARG A 97 -6.75 -4.70 11.93
C ARG A 97 -6.18 -5.58 13.04
N MET A 98 -6.94 -5.83 14.10
CA MET A 98 -6.52 -6.75 15.17
C MET A 98 -6.33 -8.18 14.66
N ASN A 99 -7.21 -8.65 13.78
CA ASN A 99 -7.04 -9.95 13.12
C ASN A 99 -5.75 -9.98 12.30
N ALA A 100 -5.46 -8.93 11.52
CA ALA A 100 -4.22 -8.85 10.75
C ALA A 100 -2.95 -8.87 11.63
N LEU A 101 -2.97 -8.15 12.77
CA LEU A 101 -1.89 -8.19 13.76
C LEU A 101 -1.71 -9.61 14.33
N LYS A 102 -2.81 -10.29 14.67
CA LYS A 102 -2.77 -11.69 15.16
C LYS A 102 -2.20 -12.65 14.13
N GLN A 103 -2.57 -12.52 12.86
CA GLN A 103 -2.04 -13.38 11.79
C GLN A 103 -0.52 -13.21 11.59
N LEU A 104 0.01 -12.01 11.87
CA LEU A 104 1.44 -11.72 11.72
C LEU A 104 2.23 -11.77 13.02
N ALA A 105 1.65 -12.29 14.11
CA ALA A 105 2.30 -12.33 15.43
C ALA A 105 3.65 -13.08 15.41
N SER A 106 3.84 -14.05 14.53
CA SER A 106 5.11 -14.77 14.38
C SER A 106 6.25 -13.92 13.81
N LEU A 107 5.97 -12.74 13.24
CA LEU A 107 6.97 -11.80 12.74
C LEU A 107 7.55 -10.91 13.85
N GLY A 108 7.07 -11.06 15.08
CA GLY A 108 7.49 -10.29 16.26
C GLY A 108 6.57 -9.11 16.57
N THR A 109 7.05 -8.18 17.40
CA THR A 109 6.26 -7.03 17.82
C THR A 109 6.32 -5.92 16.77
N PRO A 110 5.18 -5.48 16.21
CA PRO A 110 5.16 -4.39 15.25
C PRO A 110 5.42 -3.03 15.91
N ILE A 111 6.02 -2.12 15.14
CA ILE A 111 6.16 -0.70 15.47
C ILE A 111 5.58 0.16 14.35
N TYR A 112 5.35 1.45 14.61
CA TYR A 112 4.98 2.39 13.55
C TYR A 112 6.22 3.09 12.99
N LYS A 113 6.41 3.00 11.67
CA LYS A 113 7.43 3.74 10.92
C LYS A 113 6.87 4.09 9.54
N GLU A 114 6.05 5.14 9.51
CA GLU A 114 5.17 5.53 8.37
C GLU A 114 4.08 4.50 8.04
N GLN A 115 4.37 3.21 8.23
CA GLN A 115 3.46 2.09 8.21
C GLN A 115 3.69 1.17 9.41
N ILE A 116 2.83 0.16 9.59
CA ILE A 116 3.07 -0.89 10.58
C ILE A 116 4.24 -1.76 10.10
N TYR A 117 5.32 -1.81 10.88
CA TYR A 117 6.59 -2.39 10.48
C TYR A 117 7.09 -3.41 11.51
N TYR A 118 7.51 -4.58 11.03
CA TYR A 118 8.11 -5.67 11.81
C TYR A 118 9.62 -5.66 11.56
N ALA A 119 10.39 -5.20 12.54
CA ALA A 119 11.80 -4.89 12.37
C ALA A 119 12.68 -6.11 12.12
N ASP A 120 12.38 -7.22 12.76
CA ASP A 120 13.18 -8.45 12.72
C ASP A 120 13.14 -9.10 11.33
N THR A 121 11.99 -9.02 10.66
CA THR A 121 11.77 -9.63 9.33
C THR A 121 11.84 -8.61 8.20
N GLY A 122 11.88 -7.31 8.49
CA GLY A 122 11.80 -6.28 7.47
C GLY A 122 10.46 -6.26 6.77
N SER A 123 9.36 -6.50 7.49
CA SER A 123 8.03 -6.65 6.89
C SER A 123 7.13 -5.46 7.19
N VAL A 124 6.30 -5.06 6.22
CA VAL A 124 5.29 -4.03 6.38
C VAL A 124 3.90 -4.65 6.34
N LEU A 125 3.00 -4.18 7.20
CA LEU A 125 1.59 -4.56 7.20
C LEU A 125 0.73 -3.36 6.76
N VAL A 126 -0.17 -3.61 5.80
CA VAL A 126 -1.17 -2.65 5.33
C VAL A 126 -2.57 -3.24 5.49
N CYS A 127 -3.42 -2.50 6.21
CA CYS A 127 -4.86 -2.76 6.37
C CYS A 127 -5.65 -1.52 5.90
N GLY A 128 -5.77 -1.38 4.59
CA GLY A 128 -6.37 -0.21 3.94
C GLY A 128 -6.04 -0.19 2.44
N GLU A 129 -6.35 0.94 1.81
CA GLU A 129 -5.99 1.19 0.42
C GLU A 129 -4.51 1.57 0.32
N ILE A 130 -3.82 1.06 -0.71
CA ILE A 130 -2.44 1.43 -1.03
C ILE A 130 -2.21 1.36 -2.54
N LEU A 131 -1.67 2.41 -3.14
CA LEU A 131 -1.41 2.46 -4.58
C LEU A 131 -0.07 1.81 -4.95
N PRO A 132 0.10 1.31 -6.19
CA PRO A 132 1.36 0.75 -6.65
C PRO A 132 2.56 1.69 -6.46
N TYR A 133 2.39 2.99 -6.70
CA TYR A 133 3.44 3.97 -6.45
C TYR A 133 3.85 4.05 -4.96
N GLU A 134 2.90 3.99 -4.03
CA GLU A 134 3.18 3.99 -2.60
C GLU A 134 3.92 2.71 -2.19
N ILE A 135 3.58 1.56 -2.79
CA ILE A 135 4.31 0.31 -2.61
C ILE A 135 5.77 0.46 -3.05
N PHE A 136 6.03 1.09 -4.19
CA PHE A 136 7.40 1.34 -4.66
C PHE A 136 8.17 2.19 -3.66
N GLN A 137 7.56 3.28 -3.18
CA GLN A 137 8.16 4.14 -2.15
C GLN A 137 8.48 3.38 -0.86
N LEU A 138 7.61 2.46 -0.42
CA LEU A 138 7.87 1.64 0.77
C LEU A 138 9.13 0.78 0.59
N PHE A 139 9.27 0.13 -0.56
CA PHE A 139 10.42 -0.71 -0.85
C PHE A 139 11.71 0.07 -1.10
N THR A 140 11.63 1.30 -1.64
CA THR A 140 12.82 2.09 -2.00
C THR A 140 13.29 3.03 -0.88
N ASN A 141 12.39 3.57 -0.07
CA ASN A 141 12.72 4.60 0.93
C ASN A 141 13.07 4.00 2.30
N LEU A 142 12.56 2.81 2.61
CA LEU A 142 12.84 2.12 3.86
C LEU A 142 13.88 1.01 3.61
N PRO A 143 15.17 1.22 3.93
CA PRO A 143 16.28 0.36 3.49
C PRO A 143 16.28 -1.07 4.06
N LYS A 144 15.25 -1.45 4.83
CA LYS A 144 15.10 -2.77 5.43
C LYS A 144 13.79 -3.46 5.06
N VAL A 145 12.94 -2.84 4.25
CA VAL A 145 11.67 -3.47 3.84
C VAL A 145 11.97 -4.52 2.77
N LYS A 146 11.68 -5.76 3.10
CA LYS A 146 11.86 -6.95 2.26
C LYS A 146 10.53 -7.51 1.79
N LYS A 147 9.47 -7.33 2.58
CA LYS A 147 8.18 -7.97 2.33
C LYS A 147 7.03 -7.06 2.73
N LEU A 148 6.03 -6.97 1.87
CA LEU A 148 4.78 -6.26 2.14
C LEU A 148 3.66 -7.27 2.33
N TYR A 149 2.90 -7.14 3.40
CA TYR A 149 1.66 -7.87 3.64
C TYR A 149 0.48 -6.92 3.48
N VAL A 150 -0.44 -7.25 2.58
CA VAL A 150 -1.69 -6.51 2.36
C VAL A 150 -2.84 -7.38 2.85
N PHE A 151 -3.68 -6.82 3.71
CA PHE A 151 -4.91 -7.43 4.18
C PHE A 151 -6.10 -6.71 3.54
N PRO A 152 -6.64 -7.24 2.42
CA PRO A 152 -7.85 -6.72 1.83
C PRO A 152 -9.06 -6.82 2.77
N TYR A 153 -10.14 -6.14 2.41
CA TYR A 153 -11.41 -6.26 3.12
C TYR A 153 -11.85 -7.74 3.17
N PRO A 154 -12.06 -8.32 4.37
CA PRO A 154 -12.16 -9.77 4.55
C PRO A 154 -13.49 -10.36 4.08
N PHE A 155 -14.56 -9.56 4.04
CA PHE A 155 -15.92 -10.02 3.71
C PHE A 155 -16.26 -9.80 2.24
N ARG A 156 -15.34 -10.19 1.35
CA ARG A 156 -15.53 -10.10 -0.11
C ARG A 156 -16.44 -11.20 -0.62
N GLU A 157 -17.33 -10.83 -1.55
CA GLU A 157 -18.17 -11.79 -2.25
C GLU A 157 -17.31 -12.78 -3.05
N GLY A 158 -17.62 -14.07 -2.96
CA GLY A 158 -16.87 -15.13 -3.62
C GLY A 158 -15.64 -15.66 -2.85
N TRP A 159 -15.30 -15.11 -1.69
CA TRP A 159 -14.26 -15.68 -0.81
C TRP A 159 -14.89 -16.57 0.27
N GLU A 160 -14.53 -17.86 0.29
CA GLU A 160 -14.97 -18.79 1.35
C GLU A 160 -14.38 -18.43 2.72
N LYS A 161 -13.16 -17.90 2.73
CA LYS A 161 -12.45 -17.38 3.90
C LYS A 161 -11.69 -16.12 3.53
N PRO A 162 -11.48 -15.20 4.49
CA PRO A 162 -10.63 -14.04 4.29
C PRO A 162 -9.23 -14.41 3.81
N LEU A 163 -8.70 -13.58 2.92
CA LEU A 163 -7.36 -13.69 2.37
C LEU A 163 -6.49 -12.52 2.80
N TYR A 164 -5.20 -12.76 2.89
CA TYR A 164 -4.18 -11.72 2.82
C TYR A 164 -3.08 -12.14 1.85
N PHE A 165 -2.33 -11.16 1.36
CA PHE A 165 -1.34 -11.34 0.31
C PHE A 165 0.02 -10.85 0.79
N SER A 166 1.08 -11.50 0.34
CA SER A 166 2.44 -11.00 0.50
C SER A 166 3.09 -10.71 -0.84
N PHE A 167 3.91 -9.67 -0.87
CA PHE A 167 4.70 -9.24 -2.02
C PHE A 167 6.17 -9.15 -1.61
N GLU A 168 7.02 -9.88 -2.31
CA GLU A 168 8.45 -9.96 -2.05
C GLU A 168 9.21 -9.69 -3.35
N PRO A 169 9.73 -8.47 -3.55
CA PRO A 169 10.48 -8.11 -4.75
C PRO A 169 11.90 -8.70 -4.72
N THR A 170 12.38 -9.08 -5.90
CA THR A 170 13.80 -9.33 -6.15
C THR A 170 14.59 -8.02 -6.17
N GLU A 171 15.92 -8.08 -6.02
CA GLU A 171 16.79 -6.90 -6.17
C GLU A 171 16.63 -6.20 -7.54
N ALA A 172 16.40 -6.97 -8.60
CA ALA A 172 16.12 -6.41 -9.93
C ALA A 172 14.79 -5.64 -9.96
N ALA A 173 13.74 -6.14 -9.30
CA ALA A 173 12.49 -5.41 -9.17
C ALA A 173 12.66 -4.13 -8.34
N LEU A 174 13.42 -4.18 -7.23
CA LEU A 174 13.71 -3.01 -6.40
C LEU A 174 14.40 -1.91 -7.20
N GLU A 175 15.34 -2.26 -8.08
CA GLU A 175 16.03 -1.31 -8.94
C GLU A 175 15.08 -0.67 -9.97
N GLU A 176 14.18 -1.44 -10.60
CA GLU A 176 13.17 -0.89 -11.52
C GLU A 176 12.16 0.01 -10.79
N MET A 177 11.74 -0.36 -9.58
CA MET A 177 10.91 0.49 -8.73
C MET A 177 11.63 1.80 -8.38
N ARG A 178 12.92 1.75 -8.03
CA ARG A 178 13.72 2.93 -7.70
C ARG A 178 13.80 3.89 -8.89
N LYS A 179 14.14 3.38 -10.08
CA LYS A 179 14.17 4.19 -11.32
C LYS A 179 12.82 4.86 -11.58
N TYR A 180 11.72 4.15 -11.35
CA TYR A 180 10.38 4.71 -11.51
C TYR A 180 10.13 5.86 -10.53
N VAL A 181 10.45 5.66 -9.24
CA VAL A 181 10.28 6.67 -8.19
C VAL A 181 11.13 7.91 -8.47
N GLU A 182 12.41 7.73 -8.80
CA GLU A 182 13.32 8.83 -9.16
C GLU A 182 12.79 9.62 -10.36
N ARG A 183 12.37 8.94 -11.44
CA ARG A 183 11.79 9.58 -12.62
C ARG A 183 10.53 10.39 -12.28
N LYS A 184 9.64 9.88 -11.44
CA LYS A 184 8.42 10.60 -11.02
C LYS A 184 8.76 11.81 -10.14
N MET A 185 9.78 11.71 -9.29
CA MET A 185 10.27 12.84 -8.49
C MET A 185 10.88 13.93 -9.38
N ASP A 186 11.66 13.57 -10.40
CA ASP A 186 12.22 14.51 -11.37
C ASP A 186 11.13 15.21 -12.19
N GLU A 187 10.13 14.46 -12.66
CA GLU A 187 8.97 14.98 -13.37
C GLU A 187 8.19 15.99 -12.51
N MET A 188 7.92 15.64 -11.25
CA MET A 188 7.25 16.54 -10.30
C MET A 188 8.08 17.81 -10.05
N CYS A 189 9.38 17.69 -9.83
CA CYS A 189 10.27 18.84 -9.66
C CYS A 189 10.26 19.78 -10.88
N ARG A 190 10.26 19.21 -12.09
CA ARG A 190 10.16 20.00 -13.33
C ARG A 190 8.83 20.74 -13.40
N ILE A 191 7.70 20.06 -13.15
CA ILE A 191 6.37 20.68 -13.16
C ILE A 191 6.27 21.80 -12.13
N ILE A 192 6.82 21.61 -10.92
CA ILE A 192 6.83 22.64 -9.87
C ILE A 192 7.65 23.85 -10.34
N ARG A 193 8.83 23.64 -10.94
CA ARG A 193 9.67 24.74 -11.46
C ARG A 193 8.94 25.51 -12.56
N GLU A 194 8.41 24.83 -13.57
CA GLU A 194 7.64 25.44 -14.66
C GLU A 194 6.41 26.22 -14.14
N LYS A 195 5.70 25.65 -13.16
CA LYS A 195 4.55 26.34 -12.53
C LYS A 195 4.99 27.51 -11.65
N SER A 196 6.10 27.42 -10.93
CA SER A 196 6.64 28.52 -10.12
C SER A 196 7.10 29.69 -10.99
N GLU A 197 7.73 29.41 -12.13
CA GLU A 197 8.09 30.41 -13.14
C GLU A 197 6.84 31.08 -13.73
N SER A 198 5.73 30.34 -13.88
CA SER A 198 4.44 30.89 -14.32
C SER A 198 3.67 31.66 -13.23
N LEU A 199 3.97 31.41 -11.94
CA LEU A 199 3.31 32.01 -10.77
C LEU A 199 3.97 33.31 -10.30
N ASN A 200 5.21 33.59 -10.71
CA ASN A 200 5.90 34.87 -10.48
C ASN A 200 5.17 36.09 -11.09
N GLY A 201 4.08 35.89 -11.84
CA GLY A 201 3.18 36.94 -12.30
C GLY A 201 1.81 37.01 -11.59
N ILE A 202 1.55 36.18 -10.57
CA ILE A 202 0.21 36.03 -9.95
C ILE A 202 0.19 36.41 -8.46
N ILE A 203 1.26 36.11 -7.71
CA ILE A 203 1.37 36.51 -6.29
C ILE A 203 2.21 37.78 -6.24
N PRO A 204 1.66 38.95 -5.87
CA PRO A 204 2.47 40.14 -5.69
C PRO A 204 3.47 39.91 -4.55
N GLU A 205 4.72 40.37 -4.75
CA GLU A 205 5.67 40.47 -3.65
C GLU A 205 5.03 41.33 -2.55
N VAL A 206 5.03 40.83 -1.32
CA VAL A 206 4.62 41.63 -0.17
C VAL A 206 5.72 42.66 0.02
N ASP A 207 5.44 43.91 -0.35
CA ASP A 207 6.29 45.04 0.01
C ASP A 207 6.48 45.02 1.53
N GLU A 208 7.73 45.00 2.00
CA GLU A 208 8.10 45.13 3.42
C GLU A 208 7.82 46.56 3.92
N GLY A 209 6.56 46.98 3.85
CA GLY A 209 6.15 48.34 4.12
C GLY A 209 4.66 48.44 4.36
N ASP A 210 4.11 47.67 5.30
CA ASP A 210 2.94 48.06 6.08
C ASP A 210 2.78 47.13 7.30
N SER A 211 3.54 47.46 8.34
CA SER A 211 3.22 47.06 9.72
C SER A 211 2.05 47.90 10.24
N PHE A 212 0.92 47.27 10.56
CA PHE A 212 -0.09 47.84 11.45
C PHE A 212 0.18 47.46 12.91
#